data_AF-A0AAD7UJN4-F1
#
_entry.id   AF-A0AAD7UJN4-F1
#
_cell.length_a   1.000
_cell.length_b   1.000
_cell.length_c   1.000
_cell.angle_alpha   90.00
_cell.angle_beta   90.00
_cell.angle_gamma   90.00
#
_symmetry.space_group_name_H-M   'P 1'
#
loop_
_entity.id
_entity.type
_entity.pdbx_description
1 polymer ?
#
loop_
_entity_poly.entity_id
_entity_poly.type
_entity_poly.pdbx_seq_one_letter_code
_entity_poly.pdbx_strand_id
1 'polypeptide(L)'
;MRLLGVLSGFLDVLARWLAVHRSLDDQQRMWGAAVSGQQVAWQSVEREVAEVSATLRDSQGVTDAEWEACLPQVTSLLLDLAPRVPWVRRHTAVAFDAENHEYFAYSAYAAGGGGESGPSEALTRQLRDALVERCSRSSQLGLQACWLLQDSLATRYSEFGVQLVRDCWRATANTGARESAALVASLVRVSEALAKVDRSKRRDRGRLVPLLEAMNAWLLPRAHRGGVRVPLCPLSGDKQLRILRLDIPSCEVMPSRARAPTILYCEAVEVAEVDDVYRREADADVAFNDHGAGDVDVGDVDAARAGSPKGRRVVNAVFAPAIWEQRQAALRTQSQYGHVPGWRLASFLVKADDELRREQLAMQFVRLVREILSDAGVGWLRPYAVVCAGTRAGLVETLADAKSLTHVKQHLATIDGTVSLARYFDLVYEDRRDEAALNFAKSLASYSLVCYLLDVKDRHNGNILLDRQGHVIHIDFGYMLGLSPGGINFESAPFKLTQEYVDVMGGVGSPAWHAFVSTFASGLHALRANLARLQTLLLLSFEGDRKVHDLTRSLALRFRGLLEQPDFSAAVTTSMALIQQALNSERTKQYDWYQWKTNGILM
;
A
#
# COMPACT_ATOMS: atom_id res chain seq x y z
N MET A 1 -5.69 6.05 12.95
CA MET A 1 -6.25 4.68 12.89
C MET A 1 -7.16 4.35 14.10
N ARG A 2 -8.18 5.17 14.37
CA ARG A 2 -9.10 4.93 15.50
C ARG A 2 -10.00 3.71 15.28
N LEU A 3 -10.50 3.53 14.05
CA LEU A 3 -11.31 2.36 13.69
C LEU A 3 -10.55 1.04 13.92
N LEU A 4 -9.25 0.98 13.58
CA LEU A 4 -8.43 -0.20 13.88
C LEU A 4 -8.24 -0.40 15.39
N GLY A 5 -8.15 0.67 16.18
CA GLY A 5 -8.15 0.60 17.64
C GLY A 5 -9.45 -0.02 18.18
N VAL A 6 -10.61 0.44 17.67
CA VAL A 6 -11.93 -0.15 17.98
C VAL A 6 -11.98 -1.62 17.58
N LEU A 7 -11.53 -1.97 16.37
CA LEU A 7 -11.45 -3.35 15.89
C LEU A 7 -10.47 -4.21 16.72
N SER A 8 -9.39 -3.62 17.26
CA SER A 8 -8.44 -4.35 18.10
C SER A 8 -9.01 -4.72 19.46
N GLY A 9 -9.77 -3.82 20.10
CA GLY A 9 -10.52 -4.14 21.31
C GLY A 9 -11.61 -5.19 21.05
N PHE A 10 -12.12 -5.22 19.82
CA PHE A 10 -13.09 -6.20 19.37
C PHE A 10 -12.49 -7.59 19.07
N LEU A 11 -11.20 -7.71 18.74
CA LEU A 11 -10.62 -9.01 18.37
C LEU A 11 -10.61 -10.02 19.50
N ASP A 12 -10.38 -9.59 20.75
CA ASP A 12 -10.48 -10.49 21.89
C ASP A 12 -11.92 -10.97 22.11
N VAL A 13 -12.90 -10.08 21.89
CA VAL A 13 -14.33 -10.41 21.93
C VAL A 13 -14.70 -11.38 20.81
N LEU A 14 -14.24 -11.12 19.59
CA LEU A 14 -14.49 -11.91 18.40
C LEU A 14 -13.81 -13.29 18.48
N ALA A 15 -12.57 -13.35 18.99
CA ALA A 15 -11.86 -14.60 19.23
C ALA A 15 -12.58 -15.45 20.29
N ARG A 16 -13.01 -14.84 21.40
CA ARG A 16 -13.87 -15.49 22.41
C ARG A 16 -15.21 -15.94 21.84
N TRP A 17 -15.82 -15.15 20.97
CA TRP A 17 -17.08 -15.48 20.31
C TRP A 17 -16.94 -16.64 19.30
N LEU A 18 -15.93 -16.59 18.43
CA LEU A 18 -15.60 -17.66 17.47
C LEU A 18 -15.20 -18.96 18.20
N ALA A 19 -14.54 -18.86 19.34
CA ALA A 19 -14.21 -19.97 20.23
C ALA A 19 -15.44 -20.68 20.83
N VAL A 20 -16.61 -20.06 20.75
CA VAL A 20 -17.87 -20.65 21.22
C VAL A 20 -18.71 -21.22 20.07
N HIS A 21 -18.53 -20.72 18.84
CA HIS A 21 -19.41 -21.04 17.69
C HIS A 21 -18.76 -21.87 16.58
N ARG A 22 -17.43 -21.99 16.53
CA ARG A 22 -16.73 -22.78 15.52
C ARG A 22 -16.17 -24.06 16.13
N SER A 23 -15.96 -25.11 15.32
CA SER A 23 -15.36 -26.36 15.81
C SER A 23 -13.93 -26.12 16.31
N LEU A 24 -13.48 -26.94 17.25
CA LEU A 24 -12.10 -26.89 17.77
C LEU A 24 -11.03 -26.93 16.67
N ASP A 25 -11.29 -27.67 15.58
CA ASP A 25 -10.41 -27.69 14.39
C ASP A 25 -10.38 -26.35 13.64
N ASP A 26 -11.53 -25.68 13.49
CA ASP A 26 -11.60 -24.36 12.87
C ASP A 26 -11.00 -23.27 13.78
N GLN A 27 -11.13 -23.42 15.10
CA GLN A 27 -10.50 -22.55 16.11
C GLN A 27 -8.97 -22.67 16.08
N GLN A 28 -8.45 -23.89 16.08
CA GLN A 28 -7.01 -24.16 16.00
C GLN A 28 -6.40 -23.72 14.66
N ARG A 29 -7.17 -23.80 13.56
CA ARG A 29 -6.74 -23.29 12.24
C ARG A 29 -6.67 -21.77 12.17
N MET A 30 -7.61 -21.04 12.78
CA MET A 30 -7.68 -19.57 12.70
C MET A 30 -6.81 -18.86 13.74
N TRP A 31 -6.67 -19.40 14.96
CA TRP A 31 -6.04 -18.67 16.07
C TRP A 31 -4.84 -19.42 16.70
N GLY A 32 -4.54 -20.63 16.22
CA GLY A 32 -3.57 -21.53 16.85
C GLY A 32 -4.03 -22.03 18.22
N ALA A 33 -3.17 -22.77 18.92
CA ALA A 33 -3.46 -23.40 20.21
C ALA A 33 -3.68 -22.43 21.40
N ALA A 34 -3.85 -21.13 21.14
CA ALA A 34 -3.95 -20.09 22.18
C ALA A 34 -5.30 -20.08 22.92
N VAL A 35 -6.32 -20.75 22.39
CA VAL A 35 -7.64 -20.84 23.04
C VAL A 35 -7.71 -22.12 23.86
N SER A 36 -7.16 -22.10 25.06
CA SER A 36 -7.37 -23.18 26.04
C SER A 36 -7.93 -22.61 27.34
N GLY A 37 -9.15 -23.01 27.70
CA GLY A 37 -9.54 -23.15 29.10
C GLY A 37 -10.33 -22.03 29.80
N GLN A 38 -10.92 -21.04 29.10
CA GLN A 38 -11.88 -20.12 29.76
C GLN A 38 -13.32 -20.40 29.33
N GLN A 39 -14.18 -20.65 30.33
CA GLN A 39 -15.62 -20.76 30.18
C GLN A 39 -16.18 -19.34 29.94
N VAL A 40 -16.39 -18.98 28.67
CA VAL A 40 -16.85 -17.64 28.29
C VAL A 40 -18.34 -17.51 28.59
N ALA A 41 -18.73 -16.54 29.43
CA ALA A 41 -20.13 -16.24 29.71
C ALA A 41 -20.77 -15.51 28.52
N TRP A 42 -21.71 -16.19 27.86
CA TRP A 42 -22.42 -15.70 26.67
C TRP A 42 -23.01 -14.29 26.78
N GLN A 43 -23.59 -13.95 27.94
CA GLN A 43 -24.19 -12.65 28.19
C GLN A 43 -23.15 -11.49 28.20
N SER A 44 -21.88 -11.78 28.51
CA SER A 44 -20.78 -10.80 28.44
C SER A 44 -20.41 -10.51 26.99
N VAL A 45 -20.33 -11.55 26.18
CA VAL A 45 -19.96 -11.45 24.75
C VAL A 45 -21.04 -10.70 23.96
N GLU A 46 -22.32 -10.97 24.21
CA GLU A 46 -23.41 -10.24 23.56
C GLU A 46 -23.42 -8.75 23.92
N ARG A 47 -23.11 -8.41 25.17
CA ARG A 47 -23.00 -7.01 25.62
C ARG A 47 -21.81 -6.31 24.98
N GLU A 48 -20.64 -6.94 24.97
CA GLU A 48 -19.42 -6.41 24.33
C GLU A 48 -19.62 -6.24 22.80
N VAL A 49 -20.27 -7.21 22.15
CA VAL A 49 -20.66 -7.10 20.73
C VAL A 49 -21.63 -5.94 20.54
N ALA A 50 -22.64 -5.77 21.42
CA ALA A 50 -23.60 -4.67 21.35
C ALA A 50 -22.96 -3.29 21.56
N GLU A 51 -21.96 -3.18 22.44
CA GLU A 51 -21.17 -1.96 22.69
C GLU A 51 -20.26 -1.61 21.50
N VAL A 52 -19.61 -2.60 20.88
CA VAL A 52 -18.82 -2.39 19.65
C VAL A 52 -19.73 -2.02 18.48
N SER A 53 -20.86 -2.70 18.35
CA SER A 53 -21.95 -2.37 17.44
C SER A 53 -22.48 -0.95 17.65
N ALA A 54 -22.63 -0.49 18.90
CA ALA A 54 -22.99 0.88 19.22
C ALA A 54 -21.86 1.86 18.83
N THR A 55 -20.59 1.52 19.09
CA THR A 55 -19.42 2.32 18.71
C THR A 55 -19.28 2.46 17.18
N LEU A 56 -19.58 1.41 16.43
CA LEU A 56 -19.62 1.43 14.96
C LEU A 56 -20.78 2.27 14.43
N ARG A 57 -21.94 2.29 15.12
CA ARG A 57 -23.11 3.13 14.80
C ARG A 57 -22.92 4.60 15.16
N ASP A 58 -22.40 4.87 16.35
CA ASP A 58 -22.09 6.21 16.90
C ASP A 58 -20.75 6.75 16.39
N SER A 59 -20.20 6.13 15.35
CA SER A 59 -18.97 6.53 14.66
C SER A 59 -19.10 7.86 13.89
N GLN A 60 -19.91 8.80 14.39
CA GLN A 60 -19.92 10.21 14.00
C GLN A 60 -18.53 10.86 14.10
N GLY A 61 -17.58 10.24 14.82
CA GLY A 61 -16.17 10.65 14.90
C GLY A 61 -15.16 9.84 14.08
N VAL A 62 -15.58 8.81 13.31
CA VAL A 62 -14.70 8.04 12.40
C VAL A 62 -14.89 8.57 10.98
N THR A 63 -13.79 9.05 10.39
CA THR A 63 -13.82 9.66 9.06
C THR A 63 -13.90 8.61 7.95
N ASP A 64 -14.33 9.01 6.77
CA ASP A 64 -14.33 8.11 5.60
C ASP A 64 -12.91 7.63 5.26
N ALA A 65 -11.90 8.48 5.47
CA ALA A 65 -10.50 8.10 5.34
C ALA A 65 -10.09 6.98 6.32
N GLU A 66 -10.63 6.95 7.53
CA GLU A 66 -10.38 5.86 8.48
C GLU A 66 -11.07 4.55 8.06
N TRP A 67 -12.25 4.63 7.43
CA TRP A 67 -12.91 3.49 6.81
C TRP A 67 -12.13 2.97 5.61
N GLU A 68 -11.69 3.83 4.70
CA GLU A 68 -10.83 3.46 3.57
C GLU A 68 -9.54 2.79 4.04
N ALA A 69 -8.94 3.30 5.11
CA ALA A 69 -7.74 2.72 5.71
C ALA A 69 -7.94 1.32 6.31
N CYS A 70 -9.18 0.94 6.66
CA CYS A 70 -9.51 -0.38 7.25
C CYS A 70 -10.40 -1.24 6.35
N LEU A 71 -10.66 -0.81 5.11
CA LEU A 71 -11.65 -1.44 4.23
C LEU A 71 -11.34 -2.92 3.90
N PRO A 72 -10.07 -3.31 3.65
CA PRO A 72 -9.72 -4.73 3.53
C PRO A 72 -10.11 -5.55 4.75
N GLN A 73 -9.92 -5.01 5.95
CA GLN A 73 -10.23 -5.70 7.21
C GLN A 73 -11.75 -5.81 7.43
N VAL A 74 -12.50 -4.75 7.14
CA VAL A 74 -13.96 -4.73 7.23
C VAL A 74 -14.58 -5.72 6.24
N THR A 75 -14.14 -5.70 4.98
CA THR A 75 -14.68 -6.59 3.95
C THR A 75 -14.36 -8.06 4.23
N SER A 76 -13.15 -8.36 4.70
CA SER A 76 -12.79 -9.71 5.16
C SER A 76 -13.61 -10.15 6.38
N LEU A 77 -13.77 -9.29 7.39
CA LEU A 77 -14.55 -9.59 8.60
C LEU A 77 -16.02 -9.87 8.27
N LEU A 78 -16.63 -9.09 7.37
CA LEU A 78 -18.01 -9.29 6.94
C LEU A 78 -18.22 -10.64 6.26
N LEU A 79 -17.25 -11.10 5.46
CA LEU A 79 -17.30 -12.42 4.83
C LEU A 79 -17.11 -13.55 5.86
N ASP A 80 -16.27 -13.33 6.86
CA ASP A 80 -16.03 -14.29 7.95
C ASP A 80 -17.24 -14.44 8.89
N LEU A 81 -17.96 -13.34 9.17
CA LEU A 81 -19.16 -13.34 10.01
C LEU A 81 -20.40 -13.91 9.30
N ALA A 82 -20.38 -13.97 7.96
CA ALA A 82 -21.50 -14.45 7.18
C ALA A 82 -21.82 -15.93 7.45
N PRO A 83 -23.10 -16.34 7.46
CA PRO A 83 -23.49 -17.73 7.58
C PRO A 83 -22.85 -18.59 6.49
N ARG A 84 -22.13 -19.66 6.88
CA ARG A 84 -21.56 -20.61 5.91
C ARG A 84 -22.68 -21.50 5.36
N VAL A 85 -23.07 -21.27 4.10
CA VAL A 85 -23.88 -22.25 3.36
C VAL A 85 -23.03 -23.51 3.13
N PRO A 86 -23.56 -24.73 3.30
CA PRO A 86 -22.80 -25.96 3.08
C PRO A 86 -22.11 -25.99 1.72
N TRP A 87 -20.85 -26.43 1.71
CA TRP A 87 -19.92 -26.37 0.58
C TRP A 87 -20.51 -26.91 -0.72
N VAL A 88 -20.84 -26.01 -1.65
CA VAL A 88 -20.98 -26.35 -3.06
C VAL A 88 -19.71 -25.89 -3.77
N ARG A 89 -18.91 -26.83 -4.29
CA ARG A 89 -17.80 -26.50 -5.21
C ARG A 89 -18.38 -25.95 -6.51
N ARG A 90 -18.57 -24.64 -6.60
CA ARG A 90 -18.90 -23.94 -7.85
C ARG A 90 -18.09 -22.66 -7.95
N HIS A 91 -17.53 -22.41 -9.14
CA HIS A 91 -16.89 -21.16 -9.49
C HIS A 91 -17.99 -20.17 -9.88
N THR A 92 -18.42 -19.33 -8.94
CA THR A 92 -19.26 -18.18 -9.26
C THR A 92 -18.35 -16.96 -9.30
N ALA A 93 -18.16 -16.41 -10.50
CA ALA A 93 -17.44 -15.16 -10.70
C ALA A 93 -18.44 -14.00 -10.60
N VAL A 94 -18.12 -13.03 -9.74
CA VAL A 94 -18.67 -11.68 -9.82
C VAL A 94 -17.70 -10.88 -10.68
N ALA A 95 -18.20 -10.19 -11.71
CA ALA A 95 -17.37 -9.42 -12.63
C ALA A 95 -18.01 -8.07 -12.93
N PHE A 96 -17.17 -7.05 -13.07
CA PHE A 96 -17.58 -5.77 -13.62
C PHE A 96 -17.61 -5.87 -15.15
N ASP A 97 -18.78 -5.64 -15.72
CA ASP A 97 -18.95 -5.47 -17.15
C ASP A 97 -18.71 -4.01 -17.52
N ALA A 98 -17.63 -3.79 -18.26
CA ALA A 98 -17.22 -2.46 -18.67
C ALA A 98 -18.05 -1.90 -19.84
N GLU A 99 -18.79 -2.73 -20.58
CA GLU A 99 -19.68 -2.28 -21.66
C GLU A 99 -20.98 -1.75 -21.08
N ASN A 100 -21.57 -2.49 -20.15
CA ASN A 100 -22.84 -2.11 -19.51
C ASN A 100 -22.65 -1.28 -18.23
N HIS A 101 -21.42 -1.10 -17.75
CA HIS A 101 -21.07 -0.37 -16.53
C HIS A 101 -21.79 -0.94 -15.29
N GLU A 102 -21.87 -2.28 -15.19
CA GLU A 102 -22.61 -2.97 -14.12
C GLU A 102 -21.85 -4.21 -13.61
N TYR A 103 -22.10 -4.58 -12.35
CA TYR A 103 -21.61 -5.85 -11.81
C TYR A 103 -22.61 -6.97 -12.05
N PHE A 104 -22.13 -8.05 -12.66
CA PHE A 104 -22.91 -9.26 -12.91
C PHE A 104 -22.34 -10.44 -12.11
N ALA A 105 -23.21 -11.39 -11.78
CA ALA A 105 -22.82 -12.63 -11.10
C ALA A 105 -23.35 -13.83 -11.87
N TYR A 106 -22.49 -14.82 -12.12
CA TYR A 106 -22.89 -16.10 -12.68
C TYR A 106 -23.23 -17.09 -11.57
N SER A 107 -24.49 -17.46 -11.40
CA SER A 107 -24.88 -18.52 -10.45
C SER A 107 -25.77 -19.58 -11.09
N ALA A 108 -25.50 -20.84 -10.75
CA ALA A 108 -26.44 -21.95 -10.86
C ALA A 108 -26.93 -22.33 -9.45
N TYR A 109 -28.26 -22.24 -9.27
CA TYR A 109 -29.17 -22.67 -8.19
C TYR A 109 -28.69 -22.86 -6.74
N ALA A 110 -29.45 -22.20 -5.85
CA ALA A 110 -29.45 -22.28 -4.39
C ALA A 110 -30.16 -23.53 -3.86
N ALA A 111 -29.70 -24.05 -2.73
CA ALA A 111 -30.49 -24.90 -1.84
C ALA A 111 -30.66 -24.16 -0.51
N GLY A 112 -31.92 -23.94 -0.12
CA GLY A 112 -32.28 -23.25 1.11
C GLY A 112 -31.91 -24.07 2.35
N GLY A 113 -31.41 -23.37 3.36
CA GLY A 113 -31.27 -23.87 4.71
C GLY A 113 -31.45 -22.70 5.66
N GLY A 114 -32.57 -22.69 6.40
CA GLY A 114 -32.79 -21.76 7.50
C GLY A 114 -31.80 -22.04 8.63
N GLY A 115 -31.10 -21.01 9.07
CA GLY A 115 -30.24 -21.02 10.26
C GLY A 115 -30.75 -20.00 11.27
N GLU A 116 -30.76 -20.38 12.54
CA GLU A 116 -31.32 -19.61 13.67
C GLU A 116 -30.69 -18.22 13.84
N SER A 117 -31.49 -17.24 14.26
CA SER A 117 -31.10 -15.84 14.43
C SER A 117 -30.29 -15.64 15.71
N GLY A 118 -28.97 -15.50 15.57
CA GLY A 118 -28.01 -15.26 16.66
C GLY A 118 -27.36 -13.86 16.65
N PRO A 119 -26.58 -13.50 17.68
CA PRO A 119 -25.88 -12.21 17.79
C PRO A 119 -24.95 -11.87 16.60
N SER A 120 -24.39 -12.89 15.95
CA SER A 120 -23.61 -12.76 14.71
C SER A 120 -24.38 -12.04 13.61
N GLU A 121 -25.68 -12.34 13.48
CA GLU A 121 -26.51 -11.81 12.41
C GLU A 121 -26.79 -10.32 12.63
N ALA A 122 -27.00 -9.91 13.88
CA ALA A 122 -27.19 -8.51 14.24
C ALA A 122 -25.91 -7.68 13.98
N LEU A 123 -24.74 -8.18 14.39
CA LEU A 123 -23.46 -7.52 14.13
C LEU A 123 -23.16 -7.46 12.63
N THR A 124 -23.32 -8.58 11.92
CA THR A 124 -23.09 -8.67 10.46
C THR A 124 -23.98 -7.66 9.73
N ARG A 125 -25.27 -7.60 10.09
CA ARG A 125 -26.24 -6.67 9.50
C ARG A 125 -25.83 -5.22 9.74
N GLN A 126 -25.48 -4.87 10.98
CA GLN A 126 -25.08 -3.49 11.31
C GLN A 126 -23.79 -3.07 10.62
N LEU A 127 -22.78 -3.93 10.58
CA LEU A 127 -21.52 -3.62 9.91
C LEU A 127 -21.72 -3.52 8.38
N ARG A 128 -22.59 -4.37 7.81
CA ARG A 128 -23.01 -4.27 6.40
C ARG A 128 -23.70 -2.92 6.15
N ASP A 129 -24.69 -2.58 6.95
CA ASP A 129 -25.51 -1.38 6.73
C ASP A 129 -24.64 -0.12 6.88
N ALA A 130 -23.73 -0.09 7.85
CA ALA A 130 -22.74 0.98 8.01
C ALA A 130 -21.80 1.09 6.79
N LEU A 131 -21.28 -0.03 6.28
CA LEU A 131 -20.46 -0.03 5.07
C LEU A 131 -21.24 0.52 3.87
N VAL A 132 -22.46 0.02 3.64
CA VAL A 132 -23.31 0.44 2.50
C VAL A 132 -23.68 1.92 2.59
N GLU A 133 -23.99 2.42 3.79
CA GLU A 133 -24.23 3.85 4.04
C GLU A 133 -22.99 4.68 3.67
N ARG A 134 -21.80 4.25 4.07
CA ARG A 134 -20.54 4.94 3.72
C ARG A 134 -20.24 4.88 2.22
N CYS A 135 -20.52 3.75 1.56
CA CYS A 135 -20.42 3.63 0.09
C CYS A 135 -21.34 4.63 -0.65
N SER A 136 -22.47 5.01 -0.05
CA SER A 136 -23.36 6.03 -0.63
C SER A 136 -22.81 7.46 -0.53
N ARG A 137 -21.85 7.70 0.37
CA ARG A 137 -21.20 9.00 0.60
C ARG A 137 -19.88 9.13 -0.14
N SER A 138 -19.11 8.03 -0.24
CA SER A 138 -17.82 8.02 -0.93
C SER A 138 -17.82 7.02 -2.09
N SER A 139 -17.75 7.56 -3.31
CA SER A 139 -17.66 6.75 -4.53
C SER A 139 -16.37 5.91 -4.59
N GLN A 140 -15.31 6.40 -3.95
CA GLN A 140 -14.02 5.73 -3.85
C GLN A 140 -14.09 4.53 -2.91
N LEU A 141 -14.59 4.74 -1.69
CA LEU A 141 -14.77 3.70 -0.69
C LEU A 141 -15.65 2.58 -1.25
N GLY A 142 -16.77 2.93 -1.87
CA GLY A 142 -17.68 1.94 -2.45
C GLY A 142 -17.09 1.15 -3.62
N LEU A 143 -16.35 1.79 -4.51
CA LEU A 143 -15.66 1.10 -5.60
C LEU A 143 -14.57 0.15 -5.10
N GLN A 144 -13.77 0.59 -4.13
CA GLN A 144 -12.75 -0.25 -3.49
C GLN A 144 -13.38 -1.43 -2.75
N ALA A 145 -14.52 -1.23 -2.08
CA ALA A 145 -15.26 -2.28 -1.39
C ALA A 145 -15.71 -3.36 -2.38
N CYS A 146 -16.27 -2.95 -3.52
CA CYS A 146 -16.66 -3.86 -4.59
C CYS A 146 -15.46 -4.69 -5.09
N TRP A 147 -14.29 -4.07 -5.33
CA TRP A 147 -13.10 -4.78 -5.79
C TRP A 147 -12.52 -5.75 -4.77
N LEU A 148 -12.44 -5.37 -3.50
CA LEU A 148 -11.94 -6.23 -2.42
C LEU A 148 -12.86 -7.44 -2.17
N LEU A 149 -14.17 -7.20 -2.17
CA LEU A 149 -15.16 -8.27 -2.06
C LEU A 149 -15.11 -9.21 -3.28
N GLN A 150 -15.03 -8.65 -4.49
CA GLN A 150 -14.89 -9.43 -5.72
C GLN A 150 -13.64 -10.32 -5.69
N ASP A 151 -12.52 -9.77 -5.26
CA ASP A 151 -11.25 -10.49 -5.15
C ASP A 151 -11.31 -11.61 -4.11
N SER A 152 -11.96 -11.37 -2.97
CA SER A 152 -12.20 -12.40 -1.95
C SER A 152 -13.10 -13.52 -2.50
N LEU A 153 -14.19 -13.14 -3.18
CA LEU A 153 -15.17 -14.06 -3.75
C LEU A 153 -14.63 -14.94 -4.87
N ALA A 154 -13.56 -14.52 -5.56
CA ALA A 154 -12.92 -15.32 -6.60
C ALA A 154 -12.28 -16.60 -6.07
N THR A 155 -11.91 -16.63 -4.79
CA THR A 155 -11.36 -17.83 -4.14
C THR A 155 -12.43 -18.63 -3.40
N ARG A 156 -13.56 -18.00 -3.05
CA ARG A 156 -14.61 -18.61 -2.22
C ARG A 156 -15.98 -17.98 -2.47
N TYR A 157 -16.97 -18.81 -2.79
CA TYR A 157 -18.35 -18.32 -2.92
C TYR A 157 -19.00 -17.98 -1.57
N SER A 158 -19.69 -16.84 -1.52
CA SER A 158 -20.58 -16.42 -0.44
C SER A 158 -21.78 -15.69 -1.03
N GLU A 159 -22.99 -16.21 -0.83
CA GLU A 159 -24.22 -15.54 -1.30
C GLU A 159 -24.40 -14.18 -0.64
N PHE A 160 -24.12 -14.09 0.66
CA PHE A 160 -24.05 -12.83 1.40
C PHE A 160 -23.04 -11.86 0.75
N GLY A 161 -21.83 -12.34 0.43
CA GLY A 161 -20.81 -11.54 -0.22
C GLY A 161 -21.23 -11.04 -1.61
N VAL A 162 -21.88 -11.87 -2.42
CA VAL A 162 -22.41 -11.48 -3.73
C VAL A 162 -23.47 -10.38 -3.58
N GLN A 163 -24.39 -10.54 -2.61
CA GLN A 163 -25.40 -9.51 -2.36
C GLN A 163 -24.77 -8.22 -1.82
N LEU A 164 -23.77 -8.32 -0.95
CA LEU A 164 -23.03 -7.17 -0.43
C LEU A 164 -22.31 -6.39 -1.54
N VAL A 165 -21.70 -7.07 -2.52
CA VAL A 165 -21.12 -6.39 -3.70
C VAL A 165 -22.18 -5.59 -4.45
N ARG A 166 -23.37 -6.17 -4.68
CA ARG A 166 -24.47 -5.49 -5.37
C ARG A 166 -24.97 -4.29 -4.58
N ASP A 167 -25.11 -4.42 -3.28
CA ASP A 167 -25.59 -3.35 -2.40
C ASP A 167 -24.59 -2.20 -2.37
N CYS A 168 -23.29 -2.49 -2.21
CA CYS A 168 -22.23 -1.50 -2.30
C CYS A 168 -22.23 -0.83 -3.67
N TRP A 169 -22.31 -1.59 -4.77
CA TRP A 169 -22.33 -1.03 -6.12
C TRP A 169 -23.52 -0.10 -6.34
N ARG A 170 -24.73 -0.51 -5.92
CA ARG A 170 -25.95 0.31 -6.02
C ARG A 170 -25.83 1.61 -5.23
N ALA A 171 -25.28 1.55 -4.01
CA ALA A 171 -25.03 2.73 -3.20
C ALA A 171 -24.03 3.69 -3.87
N THR A 172 -23.03 3.14 -4.57
CA THR A 172 -21.92 3.90 -5.18
C THR A 172 -22.25 4.41 -6.61
N ALA A 173 -23.18 3.78 -7.32
CA ALA A 173 -23.40 4.05 -8.75
C ALA A 173 -23.82 5.49 -9.06
N ASN A 174 -24.44 6.19 -8.11
CA ASN A 174 -24.94 7.55 -8.26
C ASN A 174 -23.88 8.64 -8.02
N THR A 175 -22.66 8.28 -7.60
CA THR A 175 -21.61 9.22 -7.17
C THR A 175 -20.39 9.26 -8.11
N GLY A 176 -20.58 8.94 -9.40
CA GLY A 176 -19.52 9.01 -10.42
C GLY A 176 -18.55 7.80 -10.46
N ALA A 177 -18.80 6.75 -9.67
CA ALA A 177 -17.96 5.55 -9.65
C ALA A 177 -17.93 4.78 -10.97
N ARG A 178 -18.96 4.88 -11.81
CA ARG A 178 -19.04 4.18 -13.11
C ARG A 178 -17.89 4.56 -14.06
N GLU A 179 -17.59 5.84 -14.17
CA GLU A 179 -16.49 6.30 -15.05
C GLU A 179 -15.13 5.90 -14.48
N SER A 180 -14.97 5.97 -13.16
CA SER A 180 -13.75 5.51 -12.47
C SER A 180 -13.52 4.01 -12.66
N ALA A 181 -14.57 3.19 -12.50
CA ALA A 181 -14.53 1.76 -12.75
C ALA A 181 -14.18 1.43 -14.21
N ALA A 182 -14.81 2.13 -15.18
CA ALA A 182 -14.54 1.95 -16.60
C ALA A 182 -13.11 2.36 -17.00
N LEU A 183 -12.59 3.45 -16.43
CA LEU A 183 -11.21 3.89 -16.60
C LEU A 183 -10.25 2.81 -16.10
N VAL A 184 -10.42 2.37 -14.85
CA VAL A 184 -9.52 1.37 -14.25
C VAL A 184 -9.61 0.04 -15.00
N ALA A 185 -10.80 -0.43 -15.37
CA ALA A 185 -10.95 -1.63 -16.20
C ALA A 185 -10.23 -1.51 -17.55
N SER A 186 -10.27 -0.33 -18.18
CA SER A 186 -9.56 -0.09 -19.44
C SER A 186 -8.04 -0.08 -19.25
N LEU A 187 -7.54 0.55 -18.18
CA LEU A 187 -6.14 0.55 -17.81
C LEU A 187 -5.59 -0.87 -17.59
N VAL A 188 -6.36 -1.69 -16.88
CA VAL A 188 -6.03 -3.11 -16.65
C VAL A 188 -5.98 -3.87 -17.96
N ARG A 189 -7.00 -3.72 -18.84
CA ARG A 189 -7.01 -4.37 -20.16
C ARG A 189 -5.80 -4.02 -21.02
N VAL A 190 -5.33 -2.75 -20.97
CA VAL A 190 -4.11 -2.34 -21.69
C VAL A 190 -2.90 -3.10 -21.15
N SER A 191 -2.72 -3.15 -19.83
CA SER A 191 -1.60 -3.87 -19.21
C SER A 191 -1.67 -5.38 -19.48
N GLU A 192 -2.86 -6.00 -19.45
CA GLU A 192 -3.07 -7.41 -19.81
C GLU A 192 -2.75 -7.71 -21.28
N ALA A 193 -3.18 -6.84 -22.20
CA ALA A 193 -2.92 -6.99 -23.63
C ALA A 193 -1.40 -6.97 -23.91
N LEU A 194 -0.68 -6.09 -23.21
CA LEU A 194 0.79 -6.00 -23.30
C LEU A 194 1.48 -7.20 -22.65
N ALA A 195 0.94 -7.73 -21.54
CA ALA A 195 1.50 -8.91 -20.88
C ALA A 195 1.48 -10.16 -21.78
N LYS A 196 0.50 -10.30 -22.68
CA LYS A 196 0.40 -11.40 -23.65
C LYS A 196 1.43 -11.32 -24.79
N VAL A 197 2.11 -10.19 -24.95
CA VAL A 197 3.13 -9.99 -25.98
C VAL A 197 4.48 -10.55 -25.50
N ASP A 198 5.25 -11.07 -26.46
CA ASP A 198 6.62 -11.53 -26.25
C ASP A 198 7.49 -10.45 -25.58
N ARG A 199 8.32 -10.83 -24.60
CA ARG A 199 8.99 -9.89 -23.69
C ARG A 199 9.83 -8.84 -24.44
N SER A 200 10.53 -9.25 -25.49
CA SER A 200 11.38 -8.38 -26.31
C SER A 200 10.58 -7.31 -27.06
N LYS A 201 9.29 -7.56 -27.31
CA LYS A 201 8.37 -6.72 -28.07
C LYS A 201 7.41 -5.91 -27.19
N ARG A 202 7.37 -6.14 -25.87
CA ARG A 202 6.48 -5.41 -24.95
C ARG A 202 6.75 -3.89 -24.90
N ARG A 203 7.99 -3.49 -25.19
CA ARG A 203 8.43 -2.09 -25.23
C ARG A 203 8.23 -1.42 -26.59
N ASP A 204 7.66 -2.15 -27.56
CA ASP A 204 7.33 -1.60 -28.86
C ASP A 204 6.26 -0.52 -28.72
N ARG A 205 6.66 0.74 -28.96
CA ARG A 205 5.77 1.89 -28.90
C ARG A 205 4.61 1.76 -29.89
N GLY A 206 4.78 1.05 -31.01
CA GLY A 206 3.72 0.81 -31.99
C GLY A 206 2.54 0.01 -31.46
N ARG A 207 2.70 -0.68 -30.32
CA ARG A 207 1.62 -1.43 -29.64
C ARG A 207 0.98 -0.66 -28.49
N LEU A 208 1.80 0.05 -27.72
CA LEU A 208 1.33 0.83 -26.57
C LEU A 208 0.57 2.08 -27.01
N VAL A 209 1.12 2.83 -27.98
CA VAL A 209 0.60 4.14 -28.38
C VAL A 209 -0.87 4.07 -28.85
N PRO A 210 -1.28 3.16 -29.75
CA PRO A 210 -2.68 3.11 -30.21
C PRO A 210 -3.67 2.84 -29.08
N LEU A 211 -3.28 2.01 -28.09
CA LEU A 211 -4.11 1.72 -26.92
C LEU A 211 -4.28 2.96 -26.04
N LEU A 212 -3.21 3.71 -25.81
CA LEU A 212 -3.26 4.95 -25.01
C LEU A 212 -3.97 6.10 -25.77
N GLU A 213 -3.88 6.14 -27.10
CA GLU A 213 -4.61 7.10 -27.93
C GLU A 213 -6.12 6.86 -27.86
N ALA A 214 -6.56 5.61 -27.94
CA ALA A 214 -7.96 5.24 -27.74
C ALA A 214 -8.46 5.66 -26.34
N MET A 215 -7.62 5.53 -25.31
CA MET A 215 -7.94 6.02 -23.98
C MET A 215 -8.05 7.55 -23.92
N ASN A 216 -7.14 8.29 -24.56
CA ASN A 216 -7.25 9.74 -24.65
C ASN A 216 -8.51 10.20 -25.39
N ALA A 217 -8.92 9.49 -26.44
CA ALA A 217 -10.18 9.75 -27.13
C ALA A 217 -11.39 9.52 -26.20
N TRP A 218 -11.35 8.49 -25.36
CA TRP A 218 -12.39 8.24 -24.35
C TRP A 218 -12.40 9.27 -23.21
N LEU A 219 -11.22 9.75 -22.80
CA LEU A 219 -11.07 10.78 -21.77
C LEU A 219 -11.50 12.17 -22.24
N LEU A 220 -11.31 12.51 -23.51
CA LEU A 220 -11.56 13.84 -24.06
C LEU A 220 -12.93 14.44 -23.67
N PRO A 221 -14.09 13.79 -23.93
CA PRO A 221 -15.38 14.34 -23.53
C PRO A 221 -15.57 14.43 -22.00
N ARG A 222 -14.81 13.65 -21.22
CA ARG A 222 -14.85 13.63 -19.75
C ARG A 222 -13.95 14.69 -19.14
N ALA A 223 -12.84 15.03 -19.79
CA ALA A 223 -11.96 16.11 -19.40
C ALA A 223 -12.72 17.45 -19.35
N HIS A 224 -13.62 17.68 -20.30
CA HIS A 224 -14.52 18.83 -20.31
C HIS A 224 -15.51 18.86 -19.13
N ARG A 225 -15.77 17.72 -18.47
CA ARG A 225 -16.61 17.59 -17.26
C ARG A 225 -15.78 17.51 -15.96
N GLY A 226 -14.53 18.00 -16.00
CA GLY A 226 -13.63 17.99 -14.84
C GLY A 226 -12.82 16.69 -14.67
N GLY A 227 -12.81 15.80 -15.67
CA GLY A 227 -11.97 14.60 -15.68
C GLY A 227 -12.53 13.41 -14.90
N VAL A 228 -11.80 12.30 -14.90
CA VAL A 228 -12.23 11.03 -14.28
C VAL A 228 -11.39 10.74 -13.04
N ARG A 229 -12.05 10.43 -11.92
CA ARG A 229 -11.37 10.14 -10.65
C ARG A 229 -10.52 8.87 -10.75
N VAL A 230 -9.37 8.88 -10.07
CA VAL A 230 -8.51 7.69 -9.91
C VAL A 230 -8.52 7.26 -8.44
N PRO A 231 -8.94 6.03 -8.14
CA PRO A 231 -8.97 5.51 -6.78
C PRO A 231 -7.58 5.03 -6.37
N LEU A 232 -6.61 5.95 -6.32
CA LEU A 232 -5.22 5.68 -5.90
C LEU A 232 -4.72 6.73 -4.89
N CYS A 233 -5.39 7.87 -4.74
CA CYS A 233 -4.88 8.95 -3.89
C CYS A 233 -5.45 8.88 -2.47
N PRO A 234 -4.56 8.98 -1.49
CA PRO A 234 -4.60 10.12 -0.59
C PRO A 234 -3.27 10.86 -0.75
N LEU A 235 -3.18 11.69 -1.79
CA LEU A 235 -2.17 12.75 -1.81
C LEU A 235 -2.74 13.83 -0.89
N SER A 236 -2.17 13.97 0.31
CA SER A 236 -2.36 15.14 1.19
C SER A 236 -3.82 15.63 1.38
N GLY A 237 -4.50 15.10 2.39
CA GLY A 237 -5.76 15.71 2.86
C GLY A 237 -6.93 15.58 1.89
N ASP A 238 -7.96 16.38 2.12
CA ASP A 238 -9.31 16.34 1.52
C ASP A 238 -9.37 16.59 0.00
N LYS A 239 -8.35 16.20 -0.77
CA LYS A 239 -8.21 16.50 -2.20
C LYS A 239 -8.10 15.23 -3.05
N GLN A 240 -8.80 15.23 -4.17
CA GLN A 240 -8.91 14.10 -5.09
C GLN A 240 -8.32 14.43 -6.45
N LEU A 241 -7.66 13.44 -7.05
CA LEU A 241 -7.15 13.56 -8.42
C LEU A 241 -8.18 13.08 -9.45
N ARG A 242 -8.38 13.91 -10.48
CA ARG A 242 -9.16 13.57 -11.68
C ARG A 242 -8.28 13.68 -12.91
N ILE A 243 -8.14 12.59 -13.66
CA ILE A 243 -7.39 12.56 -14.92
C ILE A 243 -8.16 13.29 -16.01
N LEU A 244 -7.46 14.19 -16.69
CA LEU A 244 -7.92 14.86 -17.89
C LEU A 244 -7.39 14.15 -19.14
N ARG A 245 -6.12 13.75 -19.14
CA ARG A 245 -5.45 13.19 -20.31
C ARG A 245 -4.22 12.36 -19.92
N LEU A 246 -3.86 11.38 -20.73
CA LEU A 246 -2.59 10.66 -20.67
C LEU A 246 -1.50 11.37 -21.48
N ASP A 247 -0.32 11.53 -20.88
CA ASP A 247 0.91 11.97 -21.54
C ASP A 247 1.61 10.77 -22.20
N ILE A 248 1.09 10.36 -23.36
CA ILE A 248 1.50 9.16 -24.10
C ILE A 248 3.01 9.06 -24.37
N PRO A 249 3.72 10.13 -24.76
CA PRO A 249 5.19 10.10 -24.92
C PRO A 249 5.92 9.53 -23.71
N SER A 250 5.40 9.84 -22.52
CA SER A 250 6.00 9.54 -21.22
C SER A 250 5.66 8.17 -20.65
N CYS A 251 4.54 7.56 -21.06
CA CYS A 251 4.14 6.25 -20.57
C CYS A 251 5.15 5.17 -20.96
N GLU A 252 5.45 4.25 -20.03
CA GLU A 252 6.49 3.23 -20.21
C GLU A 252 6.04 1.86 -19.70
N VAL A 253 6.41 0.80 -20.42
CA VAL A 253 6.30 -0.59 -19.96
C VAL A 253 7.61 -1.02 -19.29
N MET A 254 7.52 -1.37 -18.00
CA MET A 254 8.68 -1.78 -17.20
C MET A 254 9.26 -3.13 -17.65
N PRO A 255 10.59 -3.32 -17.54
CA PRO A 255 11.23 -4.58 -17.87
C PRO A 255 10.98 -5.62 -16.77
N SER A 256 9.89 -6.38 -16.85
CA SER A 256 9.65 -7.53 -15.97
C SER A 256 9.71 -8.85 -16.74
N ARG A 257 10.15 -9.93 -16.06
CA ARG A 257 10.31 -11.27 -16.65
C ARG A 257 8.97 -11.91 -16.99
N ALA A 258 8.02 -11.86 -16.05
CA ALA A 258 6.72 -12.52 -16.19
C ALA A 258 5.60 -11.54 -16.60
N ARG A 259 5.67 -10.28 -16.17
CA ARG A 259 4.56 -9.31 -16.27
C ARG A 259 4.91 -8.11 -17.15
N ALA A 260 3.93 -7.25 -17.43
CA ALA A 260 4.11 -5.96 -18.11
C ALA A 260 3.57 -4.78 -17.27
N PRO A 261 4.14 -4.52 -16.07
CA PRO A 261 3.76 -3.34 -15.30
C PRO A 261 3.97 -2.09 -16.16
N THR A 262 2.95 -1.23 -16.21
CA THR A 262 2.95 -0.06 -17.10
C THR A 262 2.84 1.20 -16.28
N ILE A 263 3.86 2.05 -16.35
CA ILE A 263 3.84 3.38 -15.72
C ILE A 263 3.10 4.31 -16.65
N LEU A 264 2.12 5.00 -16.09
CA LEU A 264 1.30 5.98 -16.80
C LEU A 264 1.57 7.36 -16.23
N TYR A 265 1.71 8.32 -17.13
CA TYR A 265 1.81 9.73 -16.81
C TYR A 265 0.56 10.41 -17.32
N CYS A 266 -0.05 11.22 -16.47
CA CYS A 266 -1.36 11.80 -16.70
C CYS A 266 -1.35 13.27 -16.32
N GLU A 267 -1.97 14.09 -17.17
CA GLU A 267 -2.42 15.41 -16.79
C GLU A 267 -3.68 15.25 -15.92
N ALA A 268 -3.65 15.81 -14.72
CA ALA A 268 -4.71 15.69 -13.74
C ALA A 268 -5.05 17.04 -13.12
N VAL A 269 -6.23 17.12 -12.52
CA VAL A 269 -6.64 18.23 -11.66
C VAL A 269 -6.88 17.72 -10.26
N GLU A 270 -6.39 18.48 -9.29
CA GLU A 270 -6.61 18.25 -7.86
C GLU A 270 -7.80 19.08 -7.38
N VAL A 271 -8.82 18.41 -6.83
CA VAL A 271 -10.11 19.01 -6.46
C VAL A 271 -10.41 18.71 -5.00
N ALA A 272 -10.83 19.71 -4.22
CA ALA A 272 -11.26 19.51 -2.84
C ALA A 272 -12.54 18.65 -2.76
N GLU A 273 -12.65 17.82 -1.72
CA GLU A 273 -13.73 16.87 -1.52
C GLU A 273 -14.97 17.59 -0.98
N VAL A 274 -15.76 18.17 -1.88
CA VAL A 274 -17.19 18.40 -1.70
C VAL A 274 -17.85 18.18 -3.07
N ASP A 275 -18.91 17.38 -3.10
CA ASP A 275 -19.75 17.03 -4.27
C ASP A 275 -20.43 18.23 -4.98
N ASP A 276 -19.87 19.44 -4.93
CA ASP A 276 -20.53 20.70 -5.27
C ASP A 276 -20.23 21.28 -6.67
N VAL A 277 -19.51 20.57 -7.53
CA VAL A 277 -19.22 21.08 -8.90
C VAL A 277 -20.43 20.93 -9.85
N TYR A 278 -21.49 20.22 -9.45
CA TYR A 278 -22.73 20.12 -10.23
C TYR A 278 -23.82 21.14 -9.87
N ARG A 279 -23.52 22.20 -9.10
CA ARG A 279 -24.56 23.20 -8.75
C ARG A 279 -24.21 24.69 -8.94
N ARG A 280 -23.10 25.06 -9.59
CA ARG A 280 -22.80 26.48 -9.85
C ARG A 280 -22.49 26.77 -11.32
N GLU A 281 -23.51 26.59 -12.16
CA GLU A 281 -23.81 27.51 -13.26
C GLU A 281 -25.05 28.33 -12.87
N ALA A 282 -24.93 29.12 -11.81
CA ALA A 282 -25.83 30.22 -11.47
C ALA A 282 -25.16 31.02 -10.35
N ASP A 283 -25.04 32.32 -10.59
CA ASP A 283 -24.65 33.38 -9.67
C ASP A 283 -23.14 33.69 -9.50
N ALA A 284 -22.89 34.98 -9.68
CA ALA A 284 -21.63 35.66 -9.91
C ALA A 284 -20.91 36.13 -8.63
N ASP A 285 -19.67 36.58 -8.84
CA ASP A 285 -18.92 37.58 -8.08
C ASP A 285 -18.85 37.47 -6.55
N VAL A 286 -17.78 36.88 -6.00
CA VAL A 286 -17.11 37.40 -4.79
C VAL A 286 -15.62 37.01 -4.78
N ALA A 287 -14.77 37.99 -4.46
CA ALA A 287 -13.32 37.96 -4.40
C ALA A 287 -12.71 36.92 -3.43
N PHE A 288 -11.53 36.43 -3.80
CA PHE A 288 -10.64 35.58 -3.03
C PHE A 288 -10.14 36.28 -1.76
N ASN A 289 -10.19 35.57 -0.63
CA ASN A 289 -9.32 35.81 0.52
C ASN A 289 -8.70 34.48 0.92
N ASP A 290 -7.40 34.38 0.66
CA ASP A 290 -6.52 33.26 1.00
C ASP A 290 -5.98 33.46 2.42
N HIS A 291 -6.32 32.56 3.34
CA HIS A 291 -5.57 32.34 4.58
C HIS A 291 -5.73 30.89 5.07
N GLY A 292 -4.67 30.09 4.84
CA GLY A 292 -3.99 29.33 5.90
C GLY A 292 -4.57 27.98 6.32
N ALA A 293 -3.86 26.90 5.95
CA ALA A 293 -3.57 25.75 6.82
C ALA A 293 -2.47 24.84 6.23
N GLY A 294 -1.22 25.09 6.62
CA GLY A 294 -0.29 24.05 7.09
C GLY A 294 0.15 22.93 6.15
N ASP A 295 0.57 23.22 4.92
CA ASP A 295 1.60 22.40 4.28
C ASP A 295 2.94 22.76 4.94
N VAL A 296 3.54 21.79 5.64
CA VAL A 296 4.96 21.90 5.96
C VAL A 296 5.70 21.69 4.64
N ASP A 297 5.96 22.80 3.96
CA ASP A 297 6.90 22.90 2.85
C ASP A 297 8.30 22.52 3.36
N VAL A 298 8.58 21.21 3.39
CA VAL A 298 9.93 20.70 3.61
C VAL A 298 10.64 20.77 2.26
N GLY A 299 11.13 21.98 1.97
CA GLY A 299 11.69 22.40 0.69
C GLY A 299 12.42 21.30 -0.06
N ASP A 300 11.87 20.94 -1.21
CA ASP A 300 12.40 19.91 -2.08
C ASP A 300 13.77 20.34 -2.63
N VAL A 301 14.72 19.40 -2.67
CA VAL A 301 16.11 19.71 -3.01
C VAL A 301 16.24 19.83 -4.52
N ASP A 302 16.24 21.06 -5.05
CA ASP A 302 16.59 21.36 -6.44
C ASP A 302 17.94 20.76 -6.84
N ALA A 303 18.09 20.35 -8.12
CA ALA A 303 19.38 20.04 -8.75
C ALA A 303 20.43 21.16 -8.58
N ALA A 304 19.99 22.38 -8.23
CA ALA A 304 20.84 23.51 -7.91
C ALA A 304 21.68 23.34 -6.62
N ARG A 305 21.40 22.33 -5.77
CA ARG A 305 22.06 22.14 -4.47
C ARG A 305 22.99 20.92 -4.37
N ALA A 306 23.34 20.27 -5.49
CA ALA A 306 24.46 19.32 -5.49
C ALA A 306 25.78 20.12 -5.53
N GLY A 307 26.64 19.90 -4.53
CA GLY A 307 27.76 20.80 -4.23
C GLY A 307 28.75 20.94 -5.40
N SER A 308 29.08 19.85 -6.09
CA SER A 308 30.02 19.85 -7.22
C SER A 308 29.34 19.79 -8.59
N PRO A 309 30.01 20.30 -9.64
CA PRO A 309 29.57 20.11 -11.02
C PRO A 309 29.40 18.62 -11.40
N LYS A 310 30.23 17.74 -10.84
CA LYS A 310 30.14 16.30 -11.08
C LYS A 310 28.92 15.70 -10.36
N GLY A 311 28.68 16.07 -9.10
CA GLY A 311 27.47 15.70 -8.36
C GLY A 311 26.19 16.10 -9.08
N ARG A 312 26.12 17.34 -9.60
CA ARG A 312 24.99 17.83 -10.41
C ARG A 312 24.72 16.96 -11.64
N ARG A 313 25.78 16.56 -12.36
CA ARG A 313 25.65 15.65 -13.52
C ARG A 313 25.10 14.29 -13.10
N VAL A 314 25.54 13.75 -11.96
CA VAL A 314 25.03 12.48 -11.42
C VAL A 314 23.55 12.60 -11.07
N VAL A 315 23.15 13.62 -10.30
CA VAL A 315 21.73 13.85 -9.95
C VAL A 315 20.87 13.98 -11.19
N ASN A 316 21.28 14.82 -12.15
CA ASN A 316 20.52 15.00 -13.38
C ASN A 316 20.40 13.71 -14.18
N ALA A 317 21.43 12.86 -14.21
CA ALA A 317 21.35 11.57 -14.91
C ALA A 317 20.44 10.56 -14.20
N VAL A 318 20.47 10.52 -12.87
CA VAL A 318 19.63 9.63 -12.05
C VAL A 318 18.14 10.00 -12.18
N PHE A 319 17.81 11.29 -12.17
CA PHE A 319 16.44 11.80 -12.15
C PHE A 319 15.95 12.38 -13.51
N ALA A 320 16.69 12.20 -14.61
CA ALA A 320 16.33 12.65 -15.96
C ALA A 320 15.01 12.03 -16.50
N PRO A 321 14.33 12.66 -17.49
CA PRO A 321 14.78 13.76 -18.36
C PRO A 321 14.74 15.17 -17.74
N ALA A 322 14.04 15.33 -16.62
CA ALA A 322 14.08 16.51 -15.78
C ALA A 322 13.53 16.12 -14.40
N ILE A 323 13.90 16.86 -13.36
CA ILE A 323 13.25 16.74 -12.05
C ILE A 323 11.73 16.93 -12.25
N TRP A 324 10.92 16.17 -11.52
CA TRP A 324 9.46 16.13 -11.66
C TRP A 324 8.82 17.52 -11.80
N GLU A 325 9.24 18.48 -10.98
CA GLU A 325 8.77 19.87 -11.01
C GLU A 325 9.03 20.56 -12.36
N GLN A 326 10.24 20.40 -12.91
CA GLN A 326 10.61 20.97 -14.22
C GLN A 326 9.82 20.31 -15.35
N ARG A 327 9.62 18.99 -15.27
CA ARG A 327 8.81 18.25 -16.23
C ARG A 327 7.35 18.73 -16.17
N GLN A 328 6.80 18.88 -14.98
CA GLN A 328 5.46 19.40 -14.76
C GLN A 328 5.32 20.81 -15.34
N ALA A 329 6.28 21.70 -15.08
CA ALA A 329 6.28 23.06 -15.62
C ALA A 329 6.33 23.07 -17.17
N ALA A 330 7.20 22.26 -17.76
CA ALA A 330 7.31 22.14 -19.21
C ALA A 330 6.00 21.63 -19.84
N LEU A 331 5.42 20.54 -19.30
CA LEU A 331 4.15 19.99 -19.78
C LEU A 331 2.98 20.95 -19.56
N ARG A 332 3.00 21.76 -18.48
CA ARG A 332 1.96 22.77 -18.22
C ARG A 332 1.87 23.78 -19.35
N THR A 333 3.00 24.24 -19.87
CA THR A 333 3.03 25.23 -20.97
C THR A 333 2.56 24.67 -22.30
N GLN A 334 2.72 23.36 -22.51
CA GLN A 334 2.33 22.67 -23.75
C GLN A 334 0.90 22.11 -23.70
N SER A 335 0.35 21.96 -22.50
CA SER A 335 -0.96 21.37 -22.27
C SER A 335 -2.08 22.36 -22.56
N GLN A 336 -3.10 21.88 -23.29
CA GLN A 336 -4.37 22.59 -23.44
C GLN A 336 -5.13 22.77 -22.11
N TYR A 337 -4.83 21.96 -21.09
CA TYR A 337 -5.42 22.03 -19.75
C TYR A 337 -4.51 22.69 -18.72
N GLY A 338 -3.30 23.14 -19.09
CA GLY A 338 -2.33 23.72 -18.16
C GLY A 338 -2.81 25.00 -17.47
N HIS A 339 -3.86 25.64 -18.00
CA HIS A 339 -4.50 26.80 -17.39
C HIS A 339 -5.53 26.43 -16.30
N VAL A 340 -5.95 25.16 -16.21
CA VAL A 340 -6.97 24.71 -15.25
C VAL A 340 -6.42 24.86 -13.81
N PRO A 341 -7.18 25.49 -12.89
CA PRO A 341 -6.79 25.57 -11.47
C PRO A 341 -6.62 24.17 -10.87
N GLY A 342 -5.57 23.96 -10.08
CA GLY A 342 -5.24 22.63 -9.54
C GLY A 342 -4.64 21.65 -10.56
N TRP A 343 -4.37 22.08 -11.79
CA TRP A 343 -3.67 21.23 -12.77
C TRP A 343 -2.30 20.82 -12.24
N ARG A 344 -1.99 19.53 -12.39
CA ARG A 344 -0.70 18.92 -12.06
C ARG A 344 -0.41 17.70 -12.92
N LEU A 345 0.84 17.30 -12.95
CA LEU A 345 1.22 16.00 -13.45
C LEU A 345 0.92 14.96 -12.36
N ALA A 346 0.46 13.79 -12.77
CA ALA A 346 0.28 12.62 -11.92
C ALA A 346 0.88 11.39 -12.61
N SER A 347 1.35 10.43 -11.82
CA SER A 347 1.77 9.15 -12.37
C SER A 347 1.45 8.01 -11.43
N PHE A 348 1.20 6.85 -12.02
CA PHE A 348 0.92 5.62 -11.31
C PHE A 348 1.28 4.41 -12.17
N LEU A 349 1.52 3.29 -11.49
CA LEU A 349 1.87 2.03 -12.08
C LEU A 349 0.62 1.14 -12.12
N VAL A 350 0.29 0.62 -13.30
CA VAL A 350 -0.71 -0.43 -13.46
C VAL A 350 0.01 -1.77 -13.43
N LYS A 351 -0.33 -2.60 -12.46
CA LYS A 351 0.12 -4.00 -12.39
C LYS A 351 -1.08 -4.89 -12.71
N ALA A 352 -1.12 -5.42 -13.93
CA ALA A 352 -2.03 -6.50 -14.28
C ALA A 352 -1.37 -7.87 -14.16
N ASP A 353 -2.20 -8.88 -14.02
CA ASP A 353 -1.84 -10.26 -13.76
C ASP A 353 -1.08 -10.48 -12.42
N ASP A 354 -1.37 -9.61 -11.44
CA ASP A 354 -0.72 -9.57 -10.12
C ASP A 354 -1.73 -9.57 -8.97
N GLU A 355 -1.37 -10.20 -7.86
CA GLU A 355 -2.15 -10.21 -6.63
C GLU A 355 -1.61 -9.10 -5.70
N LEU A 356 -2.27 -7.94 -5.71
CA LEU A 356 -1.80 -6.78 -4.96
C LEU A 356 -2.32 -6.69 -3.53
N ARG A 357 -3.17 -7.62 -3.07
CA ARG A 357 -3.67 -7.63 -1.68
C ARG A 357 -2.54 -7.62 -0.66
N ARG A 358 -1.48 -8.39 -0.90
CA ARG A 358 -0.33 -8.47 0.02
C ARG A 358 0.44 -7.15 0.04
N GLU A 359 0.65 -6.55 -1.12
CA GLU A 359 1.31 -5.24 -1.21
C GLU A 359 0.46 -4.13 -0.58
N GLN A 360 -0.88 -4.19 -0.73
CA GLN A 360 -1.82 -3.29 -0.08
C GLN A 360 -1.77 -3.45 1.46
N LEU A 361 -1.77 -4.69 1.98
CA LEU A 361 -1.58 -4.96 3.40
C LEU A 361 -0.24 -4.41 3.90
N ALA A 362 0.84 -4.62 3.16
CA ALA A 362 2.15 -4.10 3.53
C ALA A 362 2.11 -2.58 3.70
N MET A 363 1.43 -1.86 2.80
CA MET A 363 1.28 -0.41 2.91
C MET A 363 0.39 0.01 4.07
N GLN A 364 -0.69 -0.72 4.39
CA GLN A 364 -1.45 -0.48 5.62
C GLN A 364 -0.58 -0.67 6.87
N PHE A 365 0.28 -1.70 6.88
CA PHE A 365 1.19 -1.99 7.97
C PHE A 365 2.25 -0.89 8.11
N VAL A 366 2.88 -0.46 7.01
CA VAL A 366 3.84 0.65 6.99
C VAL A 366 3.19 1.95 7.49
N ARG A 367 1.92 2.23 7.14
CA ARG A 367 1.17 3.39 7.65
C ARG A 367 0.98 3.31 9.17
N LEU A 368 0.60 2.15 9.71
CA LEU A 368 0.46 1.95 11.15
C LEU A 368 1.79 2.08 11.89
N VAL A 369 2.85 1.45 11.36
CA VAL A 369 4.21 1.59 11.93
C VAL A 369 4.64 3.05 11.90
N ARG A 370 4.40 3.78 10.80
CA ARG A 370 4.69 5.22 10.73
C ARG A 370 3.96 6.00 11.82
N GLU A 371 2.66 5.76 12.02
CA GLU A 371 1.87 6.39 13.09
C GLU A 371 2.53 6.14 14.47
N ILE A 372 2.83 4.87 14.78
CA ILE A 372 3.45 4.48 16.06
C ILE A 372 4.83 5.12 16.27
N LEU A 373 5.65 5.14 15.23
CA LEU A 373 7.00 5.70 15.28
C LEU A 373 6.95 7.23 15.42
N SER A 374 6.05 7.90 14.69
CA SER A 374 5.79 9.34 14.82
C SER A 374 5.32 9.72 16.22
N ASP A 375 4.39 8.95 16.81
CA ASP A 375 3.91 9.17 18.18
C ASP A 375 5.03 9.05 19.22
N ALA A 376 6.00 8.18 18.97
CA ALA A 376 7.21 8.02 19.79
C ALA A 376 8.31 9.04 19.45
N GLY A 377 8.12 9.91 18.45
CA GLY A 377 9.10 10.91 18.03
C GLY A 377 10.36 10.32 17.38
N VAL A 378 10.28 9.12 16.79
CA VAL A 378 11.43 8.40 16.23
C VAL A 378 11.18 7.91 14.82
N GLY A 379 12.27 7.73 14.05
CA GLY A 379 12.23 7.08 12.74
C GLY A 379 11.57 7.90 11.62
N TRP A 380 11.62 7.32 10.42
CA TRP A 380 10.99 7.88 9.23
C TRP A 380 10.50 6.77 8.30
N LEU A 381 9.29 6.89 7.74
CA LEU A 381 8.71 5.96 6.77
C LEU A 381 7.85 6.72 5.76
N ARG A 382 7.90 6.30 4.50
CA ARG A 382 7.05 6.85 3.43
C ARG A 382 6.18 5.75 2.82
N PRO A 383 4.95 5.54 3.33
CA PRO A 383 3.99 4.68 2.66
C PRO A 383 3.56 5.31 1.34
N TYR A 384 3.33 4.46 0.34
CA TYR A 384 2.74 4.83 -0.94
C TYR A 384 1.39 4.12 -1.12
N ALA A 385 0.54 4.64 -1.99
CA ALA A 385 -0.78 4.06 -2.18
C ALA A 385 -0.74 2.81 -3.09
N VAL A 386 -1.49 1.80 -2.68
CA VAL A 386 -1.73 0.57 -3.44
C VAL A 386 -3.21 0.29 -3.36
N VAL A 387 -3.86 0.12 -4.50
CA VAL A 387 -5.28 -0.21 -4.58
C VAL A 387 -5.49 -1.43 -5.46
N CYS A 388 -6.08 -2.46 -4.86
CA CYS A 388 -6.59 -3.62 -5.59
C CYS A 388 -7.77 -3.22 -6.46
N ALA A 389 -7.68 -3.49 -7.75
CA ALA A 389 -8.68 -3.17 -8.76
C ALA A 389 -9.24 -4.43 -9.42
N GLY A 390 -9.71 -5.36 -8.59
CA GLY A 390 -10.16 -6.69 -8.98
C GLY A 390 -9.16 -7.80 -8.60
N THR A 391 -9.37 -8.99 -9.15
CA THR A 391 -8.71 -10.23 -8.70
C THR A 391 -7.23 -10.36 -9.07
N ARG A 392 -6.84 -9.76 -10.19
CA ARG A 392 -5.49 -9.90 -10.76
C ARG A 392 -4.94 -8.57 -11.24
N ALA A 393 -5.41 -7.47 -10.69
CA ALA A 393 -4.94 -6.17 -11.09
C ALA A 393 -5.03 -5.15 -9.97
N GLY A 394 -4.21 -4.11 -10.10
CA GLY A 394 -4.29 -2.96 -9.22
C GLY A 394 -3.38 -1.84 -9.68
N LEU A 395 -3.53 -0.75 -8.96
CA LEU A 395 -2.83 0.49 -9.19
C LEU A 395 -1.86 0.72 -8.03
N VAL A 396 -0.66 1.21 -8.34
CA VAL A 396 0.37 1.55 -7.35
C VAL A 396 0.85 2.98 -7.63
N GLU A 397 0.92 3.80 -6.58
CA GLU A 397 1.48 5.14 -6.65
C GLU A 397 2.96 5.09 -7.03
N THR A 398 3.38 5.96 -7.95
CA THR A 398 4.80 6.10 -8.29
C THR A 398 5.43 7.21 -7.46
N LEU A 399 6.63 6.97 -6.96
CA LEU A 399 7.43 7.97 -6.25
C LEU A 399 8.34 8.70 -7.24
N ALA A 400 7.93 9.90 -7.63
CA ALA A 400 8.59 10.67 -8.68
C ALA A 400 10.02 11.11 -8.31
N ASP A 401 10.27 11.31 -7.03
CA ASP A 401 11.50 11.83 -6.44
C ASP A 401 12.43 10.73 -5.91
N ALA A 402 12.12 9.45 -6.17
CA ALA A 402 12.91 8.32 -5.69
C ALA A 402 13.29 7.35 -6.82
N LYS A 403 14.50 6.78 -6.75
CA LYS A 403 15.02 5.81 -7.74
C LYS A 403 15.68 4.62 -7.05
N SER A 404 15.64 3.44 -7.67
CA SER A 404 16.23 2.24 -7.06
C SER A 404 17.74 2.42 -6.87
N LEU A 405 18.29 1.84 -5.80
CA LEU A 405 19.73 1.89 -5.54
C LEU A 405 20.51 1.32 -6.73
N THR A 406 20.01 0.27 -7.40
CA THR A 406 20.61 -0.22 -8.64
C THR A 406 20.64 0.84 -9.74
N HIS A 407 19.55 1.58 -9.96
CA HIS A 407 19.50 2.67 -10.93
C HIS A 407 20.50 3.78 -10.57
N VAL A 408 20.55 4.18 -9.29
CA VAL A 408 21.52 5.16 -8.78
C VAL A 408 22.96 4.71 -9.07
N LYS A 409 23.31 3.46 -8.75
CA LYS A 409 24.65 2.89 -8.95
C LYS A 409 25.02 2.77 -10.44
N GLN A 410 24.08 2.40 -11.31
CA GLN A 410 24.30 2.32 -12.75
C GLN A 410 24.65 3.70 -13.33
N HIS A 411 23.88 4.73 -12.97
CA HIS A 411 24.14 6.09 -13.44
C HIS A 411 25.43 6.67 -12.83
N LEU A 412 25.73 6.40 -11.57
CA LEU A 412 27.02 6.77 -10.97
C LEU A 412 28.18 6.12 -11.73
N ALA A 413 28.10 4.84 -12.08
CA ALA A 413 29.15 4.13 -12.80
C ALA A 413 29.45 4.76 -14.16
N THR A 414 28.43 5.22 -14.88
CA THR A 414 28.64 5.89 -16.18
C THR A 414 29.33 7.26 -16.09
N ILE A 415 29.29 7.93 -14.93
CA ILE A 415 29.80 9.30 -14.76
C ILE A 415 31.07 9.36 -13.91
N ASP A 416 31.13 8.60 -12.82
CA ASP A 416 32.26 8.55 -11.88
C ASP A 416 33.10 7.28 -12.00
N GLY A 417 32.66 6.26 -12.75
CA GLY A 417 33.40 5.00 -12.93
C GLY A 417 33.31 4.03 -11.75
N THR A 418 32.54 4.38 -10.71
CA THR A 418 32.34 3.59 -9.49
C THR A 418 30.88 3.23 -9.29
N VAL A 419 30.64 2.19 -8.48
CA VAL A 419 29.31 1.81 -8.03
C VAL A 419 29.11 2.07 -6.53
N SER A 420 30.06 2.67 -5.82
CA SER A 420 29.96 2.87 -4.36
C SER A 420 28.86 3.87 -3.97
N LEU A 421 27.93 3.43 -3.11
CA LEU A 421 26.88 4.30 -2.59
C LEU A 421 27.45 5.38 -1.65
N ALA A 422 28.46 5.09 -0.85
CA ALA A 422 29.14 6.10 -0.03
C ALA A 422 29.73 7.22 -0.91
N ARG A 423 30.32 6.84 -2.04
CA ARG A 423 30.83 7.81 -3.03
C ARG A 423 29.73 8.62 -3.71
N TYR A 424 28.56 8.03 -3.96
CA TYR A 424 27.38 8.79 -4.39
C TYR A 424 27.05 9.89 -3.36
N PHE A 425 26.98 9.52 -2.08
CA PHE A 425 26.66 10.46 -1.02
C PHE A 425 27.69 11.58 -0.91
N ASP A 426 28.99 11.26 -1.00
CA ASP A 426 30.08 12.26 -0.98
C ASP A 426 29.93 13.27 -2.13
N LEU A 427 29.61 12.80 -3.33
CA LEU A 427 29.52 13.64 -4.54
C LEU A 427 28.25 14.46 -4.63
N VAL A 428 27.12 13.92 -4.15
CA VAL A 428 25.81 14.53 -4.36
C VAL A 428 25.46 15.49 -3.23
N TYR A 429 25.73 15.11 -1.99
CA TYR A 429 25.28 15.88 -0.83
C TYR A 429 26.34 16.85 -0.31
N GLU A 430 27.63 16.53 -0.45
CA GLU A 430 28.77 17.36 -0.02
C GLU A 430 28.57 17.99 1.36
N ASP A 431 28.23 19.28 1.44
CA ASP A 431 27.99 19.99 2.71
C ASP A 431 26.83 19.41 3.54
N ARG A 432 25.90 18.70 2.90
CA ARG A 432 24.75 18.02 3.54
C ARG A 432 24.93 16.51 3.66
N ARG A 433 26.15 16.03 3.48
CA ARG A 433 26.50 14.60 3.59
C ARG A 433 26.04 13.98 4.90
N ASP A 434 26.22 14.70 6.01
CA ASP A 434 25.83 14.23 7.34
C ASP A 434 24.31 14.19 7.52
N GLU A 435 23.59 15.21 7.03
CA GLU A 435 22.13 15.26 7.04
C GLU A 435 21.53 14.12 6.21
N ALA A 436 22.03 13.91 4.99
CA ALA A 436 21.60 12.81 4.13
C ALA A 436 21.92 11.44 4.75
N ALA A 437 23.09 11.28 5.38
CA ALA A 437 23.44 10.05 6.10
C ALA A 437 22.53 9.80 7.30
N LEU A 438 22.08 10.84 8.01
CA LEU A 438 21.09 10.74 9.08
C LEU A 438 19.71 10.35 8.55
N ASN A 439 19.28 10.93 7.43
CA ASN A 439 18.04 10.56 6.73
C ASN A 439 18.07 9.10 6.28
N PHE A 440 19.20 8.67 5.70
CA PHE A 440 19.46 7.28 5.35
C PHE A 440 19.37 6.36 6.56
N ALA A 441 20.05 6.71 7.67
CA ALA A 441 20.05 5.92 8.90
C ALA A 441 18.64 5.77 9.52
N LYS A 442 17.88 6.86 9.64
CA LYS A 442 16.53 6.85 10.23
C LYS A 442 15.54 6.05 9.40
N SER A 443 15.55 6.25 8.07
CA SER A 443 14.68 5.51 7.15
C SER A 443 15.07 4.03 7.06
N LEU A 444 16.37 3.71 7.00
CA LEU A 444 16.87 2.34 6.99
C LEU A 444 16.49 1.60 8.27
N ALA A 445 16.61 2.23 9.44
CA ALA A 445 16.22 1.63 10.71
C ALA A 445 14.72 1.29 10.72
N SER A 446 13.86 2.22 10.31
CA SER A 446 12.41 1.98 10.27
C SER A 446 12.01 0.90 9.27
N TYR A 447 12.56 0.90 8.06
CA TYR A 447 12.27 -0.17 7.08
C TYR A 447 12.88 -1.52 7.49
N SER A 448 14.00 -1.53 8.23
CA SER A 448 14.56 -2.74 8.82
C SER A 448 13.62 -3.35 9.87
N LEU A 449 12.97 -2.53 10.69
CA LEU A 449 11.90 -2.97 11.59
C LEU A 449 10.73 -3.56 10.78
N VAL A 450 10.25 -2.88 9.74
CA VAL A 450 9.17 -3.40 8.88
C VAL A 450 9.55 -4.75 8.26
N CYS A 451 10.75 -4.88 7.70
CA CYS A 451 11.24 -6.13 7.12
C CYS A 451 11.31 -7.26 8.14
N TYR A 452 11.79 -6.97 9.35
CA TYR A 452 11.87 -7.95 10.43
C TYR A 452 10.47 -8.44 10.88
N LEU A 453 9.50 -7.53 10.99
CA LEU A 453 8.16 -7.85 11.51
C LEU A 453 7.31 -8.60 10.49
N LEU A 454 7.37 -8.20 9.23
CA LEU A 454 6.61 -8.81 8.13
C LEU A 454 7.31 -10.01 7.49
N ASP A 455 8.52 -10.33 7.95
CA ASP A 455 9.41 -11.35 7.36
C ASP A 455 9.57 -11.16 5.85
N VAL A 456 9.82 -9.91 5.45
CA VAL A 456 9.92 -9.52 4.03
C VAL A 456 11.16 -10.14 3.40
N LYS A 457 10.96 -10.81 2.28
CA LYS A 457 12.01 -11.40 1.46
C LYS A 457 12.29 -10.56 0.21
N ASP A 458 13.22 -11.02 -0.61
CA ASP A 458 13.58 -10.39 -1.89
C ASP A 458 14.05 -8.95 -1.72
N ARG A 459 14.93 -8.71 -0.73
CA ARG A 459 15.44 -7.37 -0.41
C ARG A 459 16.78 -7.15 -1.11
N HIS A 460 16.70 -6.71 -2.35
CA HIS A 460 17.84 -6.32 -3.18
C HIS A 460 17.78 -4.84 -3.58
N ASN A 461 18.87 -4.30 -4.12
CA ASN A 461 19.00 -2.88 -4.48
C ASN A 461 18.02 -2.40 -5.58
N GLY A 462 17.38 -3.31 -6.32
CA GLY A 462 16.26 -2.99 -7.21
C GLY A 462 14.93 -2.65 -6.49
N ASN A 463 14.73 -3.15 -5.27
CA ASN A 463 13.50 -2.99 -4.46
C ASN A 463 13.67 -1.99 -3.30
N ILE A 464 14.82 -1.31 -3.25
CA ILE A 464 15.14 -0.26 -2.28
C ILE A 464 15.39 0.99 -3.10
N LEU A 465 14.52 1.98 -2.96
CA LEU A 465 14.65 3.29 -3.57
C LEU A 465 15.43 4.22 -2.65
N LEU A 466 16.07 5.23 -3.24
CA LEU A 466 16.68 6.37 -2.59
C LEU A 466 16.00 7.64 -3.09
N ASP A 467 15.52 8.48 -2.19
CA ASP A 467 14.96 9.80 -2.52
C ASP A 467 16.06 10.88 -2.60
N ARG A 468 15.66 12.09 -3.01
CA ARG A 468 16.59 13.22 -3.13
C ARG A 468 17.15 13.73 -1.80
N GLN A 469 16.54 13.39 -0.67
CA GLN A 469 16.95 13.82 0.68
C GLN A 469 17.87 12.80 1.37
N GLY A 470 18.05 11.62 0.75
CA GLY A 470 18.90 10.54 1.26
C GLY A 470 18.13 9.46 2.02
N HIS A 471 16.79 9.48 2.04
CA HIS A 471 16.02 8.42 2.66
C HIS A 471 15.92 7.19 1.76
N VAL A 472 15.94 6.01 2.38
CA VAL A 472 15.58 4.76 1.70
C VAL A 472 14.10 4.48 1.80
N ILE A 473 13.51 3.97 0.72
CA ILE A 473 12.11 3.58 0.64
C ILE A 473 12.03 2.18 0.05
N HIS A 474 11.52 1.22 0.82
CA HIS A 474 11.35 -0.14 0.33
C HIS A 474 10.06 -0.23 -0.50
N ILE A 475 10.13 -0.93 -1.64
CA ILE A 475 8.99 -1.21 -2.52
C ILE A 475 8.86 -2.71 -2.80
N ASP A 476 7.75 -3.09 -3.45
CA ASP A 476 7.47 -4.47 -3.87
C ASP A 476 7.50 -5.46 -2.69
N PHE A 477 6.43 -5.46 -1.90
CA PHE A 477 6.25 -6.39 -0.78
C PHE A 477 5.59 -7.70 -1.20
N GLY A 478 5.64 -8.07 -2.48
CA GLY A 478 5.02 -9.29 -3.00
C GLY A 478 5.52 -10.58 -2.33
N TYR A 479 6.75 -10.57 -1.82
CA TYR A 479 7.41 -11.69 -1.13
C TYR A 479 7.52 -11.46 0.38
N MET A 480 6.41 -11.17 1.05
CA MET A 480 6.31 -11.15 2.51
C MET A 480 5.58 -12.38 3.04
N LEU A 481 5.49 -12.56 4.37
CA LEU A 481 4.71 -13.64 5.01
C LEU A 481 5.26 -15.05 4.70
N GLY A 482 6.58 -15.22 4.67
CA GLY A 482 7.23 -16.51 4.40
C GLY A 482 7.14 -16.98 2.94
N LEU A 483 6.70 -16.11 2.03
CA LEU A 483 6.86 -16.30 0.60
C LEU A 483 8.29 -15.98 0.20
N SER A 484 8.96 -16.93 -0.43
CA SER A 484 10.27 -16.73 -1.01
C SER A 484 10.20 -16.86 -2.53
N PRO A 485 10.94 -16.02 -3.28
CA PRO A 485 11.06 -16.18 -4.72
C PRO A 485 11.49 -17.61 -5.07
N GLY A 486 10.72 -18.29 -5.91
CA GLY A 486 11.02 -19.66 -6.35
C GLY A 486 10.94 -20.74 -5.26
N GLY A 487 10.42 -20.44 -4.07
CA GLY A 487 10.25 -21.42 -2.98
C GLY A 487 11.54 -21.81 -2.24
N ILE A 488 12.67 -21.14 -2.53
CA ILE A 488 13.95 -21.39 -1.87
C ILE A 488 14.22 -20.25 -0.87
N ASN A 489 14.36 -20.59 0.41
CA ASN A 489 14.65 -19.63 1.47
C ASN A 489 16.15 -19.28 1.48
N PHE A 490 16.57 -18.32 0.65
CA PHE A 490 17.94 -17.80 0.65
C PHE A 490 18.22 -16.84 1.81
N GLU A 491 17.21 -16.12 2.30
CA GLU A 491 17.36 -15.03 3.27
C GLU A 491 16.95 -15.46 4.69
N SER A 492 17.96 -15.72 5.53
CA SER A 492 17.80 -15.92 6.99
C SER A 492 18.25 -14.71 7.83
N ALA A 493 18.74 -13.66 7.18
CA ALA A 493 19.06 -12.40 7.85
C ALA A 493 17.74 -11.69 8.23
N PRO A 494 17.68 -11.01 9.40
CA PRO A 494 16.45 -10.36 9.84
C PRO A 494 16.06 -9.16 8.95
N PHE A 495 17.06 -8.50 8.37
CA PHE A 495 16.92 -7.42 7.38
C PHE A 495 18.25 -7.20 6.65
N LYS A 496 18.25 -6.39 5.59
CA LYS A 496 19.45 -6.07 4.79
C LYS A 496 20.26 -4.95 5.45
N LEU A 497 21.46 -5.27 5.94
CA LEU A 497 22.44 -4.29 6.44
C LEU A 497 23.83 -4.65 5.91
N THR A 498 24.19 -4.13 4.75
CA THR A 498 25.48 -4.41 4.10
C THR A 498 26.59 -3.49 4.62
N GLN A 499 27.86 -3.85 4.38
CA GLN A 499 28.98 -2.95 4.68
C GLN A 499 28.84 -1.61 3.96
N GLU A 500 28.37 -1.61 2.71
CA GLU A 500 28.15 -0.37 1.96
C GLU A 500 27.16 0.59 2.66
N TYR A 501 26.12 0.05 3.31
CA TYR A 501 25.17 0.88 4.07
C TYR A 501 25.82 1.47 5.31
N VAL A 502 26.74 0.73 5.94
CA VAL A 502 27.56 1.23 7.05
C VAL A 502 28.50 2.34 6.58
N ASP A 503 29.09 2.19 5.40
CA ASP A 503 29.99 3.20 4.82
C ASP A 503 29.23 4.50 4.46
N VAL A 504 27.98 4.40 3.98
CA VAL A 504 27.09 5.57 3.80
C VAL A 504 26.87 6.30 5.11
N MET A 505 26.62 5.55 6.20
CA MET A 505 26.48 6.10 7.54
C MET A 505 27.82 6.63 8.12
N GLY A 506 28.95 6.44 7.44
CA GLY A 506 30.26 6.92 7.92
C GLY A 506 30.96 5.96 8.88
N GLY A 507 30.57 4.68 8.91
CA GLY A 507 31.21 3.66 9.74
C GLY A 507 30.53 3.41 11.09
N VAL A 508 30.89 2.30 11.73
CA VAL A 508 30.42 1.97 13.08
C VAL A 508 30.91 3.03 14.07
N GLY A 509 30.00 3.56 14.89
CA GLY A 509 30.29 4.59 15.89
C GLY A 509 30.13 6.03 15.38
N SER A 510 29.82 6.23 14.10
CA SER A 510 29.48 7.55 13.57
C SER A 510 28.15 8.08 14.14
N PRO A 511 27.87 9.39 14.03
CA PRO A 511 26.58 9.95 14.42
C PRO A 511 25.39 9.29 13.71
N ALA A 512 25.50 9.01 12.41
CA ALA A 512 24.44 8.35 11.66
C ALA A 512 24.28 6.87 12.06
N TRP A 513 25.37 6.15 12.38
CA TRP A 513 25.29 4.80 12.93
C TRP A 513 24.56 4.79 14.28
N HIS A 514 24.88 5.72 15.18
CA HIS A 514 24.16 5.85 16.44
C HIS A 514 22.68 6.20 16.23
N ALA A 515 22.37 7.06 15.26
CA ALA A 515 21.00 7.36 14.89
C ALA A 515 20.26 6.11 14.38
N PHE A 516 20.90 5.26 13.57
CA PHE A 516 20.33 3.98 13.12
C PHE A 516 20.03 3.06 14.32
N VAL A 517 21.01 2.80 15.18
CA VAL A 517 20.85 1.92 16.36
C VAL A 517 19.77 2.45 17.31
N SER A 518 19.81 3.74 17.64
CA SER A 518 18.84 4.38 18.54
C SER A 518 17.43 4.38 17.97
N THR A 519 17.28 4.66 16.67
CA THR A 519 15.99 4.60 15.98
C THR A 519 15.43 3.19 15.98
N PHE A 520 16.28 2.18 15.69
CA PHE A 520 15.85 0.78 15.69
C PHE A 520 15.38 0.33 17.08
N ALA A 521 16.16 0.62 18.13
CA ALA A 521 15.79 0.23 19.50
C ALA A 521 14.55 0.95 20.02
N SER A 522 14.44 2.26 19.80
CA SER A 522 13.28 3.05 20.21
C SER A 522 12.03 2.66 19.43
N GLY A 523 12.17 2.41 18.13
CA GLY A 523 11.08 1.93 17.30
C GLY A 523 10.61 0.54 17.73
N LEU A 524 11.53 -0.39 18.00
CA LEU A 524 11.17 -1.73 18.49
C LEU A 524 10.41 -1.67 19.82
N HIS A 525 10.84 -0.80 20.74
CA HIS A 525 10.15 -0.59 22.01
C HIS A 525 8.74 -0.01 21.83
N ALA A 526 8.58 0.99 20.96
CA ALA A 526 7.26 1.60 20.66
C ALA A 526 6.30 0.61 19.98
N LEU A 527 6.83 -0.22 19.06
CA LEU A 527 6.06 -1.24 18.35
C LEU A 527 5.58 -2.36 19.27
N ARG A 528 6.41 -2.76 20.26
CA ARG A 528 6.00 -3.70 21.31
C ARG A 528 4.74 -3.22 22.03
N ALA A 529 4.69 -1.94 22.41
CA ALA A 529 3.53 -1.37 23.09
C ALA A 529 2.25 -1.34 22.22
N ASN A 530 2.39 -1.48 20.89
CA ASN A 530 1.31 -1.47 19.92
C ASN A 530 1.11 -2.83 19.22
N LEU A 531 1.66 -3.92 19.79
CA LEU A 531 1.63 -5.25 19.18
C LEU A 531 0.20 -5.72 18.83
N ALA A 532 -0.77 -5.48 19.72
CA ALA A 532 -2.16 -5.87 19.50
C ALA A 532 -2.75 -5.22 18.23
N ARG A 533 -2.46 -3.94 17.97
CA ARG A 533 -2.91 -3.23 16.76
C ARG A 533 -2.26 -3.81 15.51
N LEU A 534 -0.97 -4.12 15.57
CA LEU A 534 -0.22 -4.75 14.47
C LEU A 534 -0.77 -6.15 14.14
N GLN A 535 -1.00 -6.97 15.16
CA GLN A 535 -1.59 -8.30 14.99
C GLN A 535 -3.01 -8.22 14.44
N THR A 536 -3.80 -7.25 14.93
CA THR A 536 -5.17 -7.04 14.47
C THR A 536 -5.23 -6.76 12.97
N LEU A 537 -4.36 -5.85 12.51
CA LEU A 537 -4.26 -5.53 11.10
C LEU A 537 -3.96 -6.79 10.27
N LEU A 538 -2.97 -7.58 10.66
CA LEU A 538 -2.59 -8.79 9.93
C LEU A 538 -3.71 -9.85 9.91
N LEU A 539 -4.28 -10.15 11.08
CA LEU A 539 -5.31 -11.19 11.23
C LEU A 539 -6.56 -10.93 10.41
N LEU A 540 -7.00 -9.67 10.35
CA LEU A 540 -8.23 -9.30 9.66
C LEU A 540 -8.05 -9.09 8.15
N SER A 541 -6.82 -9.13 7.63
CA SER A 541 -6.56 -8.79 6.21
C SER A 541 -6.73 -9.94 5.23
N PHE A 542 -6.67 -11.18 5.72
CA PHE A 542 -6.72 -12.37 4.88
C PHE A 542 -7.50 -13.48 5.57
N GLU A 543 -8.79 -13.58 5.27
CA GLU A 543 -9.64 -14.67 5.73
C GLU A 543 -9.01 -16.03 5.41
N GLY A 544 -8.65 -16.78 6.46
CA GLY A 544 -8.20 -18.17 6.36
C GLY A 544 -6.86 -18.39 5.65
N ASP A 545 -6.08 -17.35 5.33
CA ASP A 545 -4.73 -17.54 4.78
C ASP A 545 -3.79 -18.01 5.90
N ARG A 546 -3.49 -19.31 5.86
CA ARG A 546 -2.64 -19.97 6.86
C ARG A 546 -1.28 -19.29 7.02
N LYS A 547 -0.71 -18.70 5.96
CA LYS A 547 0.59 -18.01 6.03
C LYS A 547 0.49 -16.70 6.82
N VAL A 548 -0.63 -16.00 6.73
CA VAL A 548 -0.90 -14.77 7.48
C VAL A 548 -1.13 -15.08 8.95
N HIS A 549 -1.85 -16.16 9.27
CA HIS A 549 -1.99 -16.65 10.63
C HIS A 549 -0.64 -17.09 11.23
N ASP A 550 0.17 -17.83 10.48
CA ASP A 550 1.50 -18.26 10.91
C ASP A 550 2.44 -17.06 11.14
N LEU A 551 2.39 -16.00 10.31
CA LEU A 551 3.13 -14.77 10.58
C LEU A 551 2.61 -14.07 11.83
N THR A 552 1.30 -13.92 12.03
CA THR A 552 0.77 -13.25 13.23
C THR A 552 1.27 -13.94 14.50
N ARG A 553 1.34 -15.28 14.47
CA ARG A 553 1.96 -16.07 15.55
C ARG A 553 3.47 -15.81 15.64
N SER A 554 4.18 -15.80 14.52
CA SER A 554 5.62 -15.47 14.48
C SER A 554 5.91 -14.08 15.04
N LEU A 555 5.06 -13.09 14.77
CA LEU A 555 5.17 -11.73 15.28
C LEU A 555 5.10 -11.72 16.81
N ALA A 556 4.12 -12.42 17.39
CA ALA A 556 4.02 -12.58 18.84
C ALA A 556 5.29 -13.22 19.44
N LEU A 557 5.83 -14.25 18.76
CA LEU A 557 7.06 -14.91 19.19
C LEU A 557 8.28 -13.98 19.12
N ARG A 558 8.39 -13.15 18.07
CA ARG A 558 9.45 -12.14 17.91
C ARG A 558 9.45 -11.12 19.05
N PHE A 559 8.28 -10.80 19.60
CA PHE A 559 8.15 -9.90 20.75
C PHE A 559 8.14 -10.61 22.11
N ARG A 560 8.13 -11.94 22.21
CA ARG A 560 7.98 -12.66 23.48
C ARG A 560 8.93 -12.16 24.57
N GLY A 561 10.24 -12.12 24.28
CA GLY A 561 11.23 -11.66 25.26
C GLY A 561 11.06 -10.19 25.65
N LEU A 562 10.58 -9.36 24.72
CA LEU A 562 10.27 -7.94 24.97
C LEU A 562 8.99 -7.76 25.77
N LEU A 563 8.01 -8.67 25.66
CA LEU A 563 6.80 -8.65 26.48
C LEU A 563 7.07 -9.11 27.92
N GLU A 564 7.95 -10.10 28.09
CA GLU A 564 8.41 -10.59 29.39
C GLU A 564 9.23 -9.53 30.14
N GLN A 565 10.04 -8.76 29.41
CA GLN A 565 10.84 -7.65 29.93
C GLN A 565 10.50 -6.36 29.18
N PRO A 566 9.43 -5.64 29.59
CA PRO A 566 8.90 -4.50 28.84
C PRO A 566 9.74 -3.23 28.93
N ASP A 567 10.96 -3.29 29.48
CA ASP A 567 11.83 -2.15 29.62
C ASP A 567 12.56 -1.78 28.32
N PHE A 568 13.18 -0.60 28.32
CA PHE A 568 13.95 -0.12 27.17
C PHE A 568 15.27 -0.89 26.99
N SER A 569 15.86 -1.41 28.07
CA SER A 569 17.13 -2.14 28.04
C SER A 569 17.02 -3.46 27.28
N ALA A 570 15.91 -4.19 27.44
CA ALA A 570 15.59 -5.40 26.70
C ALA A 570 15.42 -5.10 25.20
N ALA A 571 14.78 -3.98 24.86
CA ALA A 571 14.68 -3.50 23.47
C ALA A 571 16.05 -3.18 22.87
N VAL A 572 16.93 -2.51 23.61
CA VAL A 572 18.32 -2.25 23.19
C VAL A 572 19.08 -3.56 22.99
N THR A 573 19.01 -4.48 23.95
CA THR A 573 19.73 -5.77 23.89
C THR A 573 19.29 -6.59 22.68
N THR A 574 17.98 -6.70 22.46
CA THR A 574 17.41 -7.42 21.31
C THR A 574 17.78 -6.74 19.99
N SER A 575 17.76 -5.41 19.95
CA SER A 575 18.17 -4.63 18.78
C SER A 575 19.62 -4.87 18.41
N MET A 576 20.53 -4.84 19.39
CA MET A 576 21.95 -5.11 19.15
C MET A 576 22.18 -6.52 18.61
N ALA A 577 21.48 -7.53 19.15
CA ALA A 577 21.57 -8.90 18.63
C ALA A 577 21.09 -9.02 17.18
N LEU A 578 19.95 -8.39 16.84
CA LEU A 578 19.41 -8.39 15.48
C LEU A 578 20.31 -7.64 14.49
N ILE A 579 20.86 -6.50 14.90
CA ILE A 579 21.80 -5.70 14.10
C ILE A 579 23.08 -6.50 13.84
N GLN A 580 23.64 -7.16 14.85
CA GLN A 580 24.82 -8.02 14.69
C GLN A 580 24.56 -9.19 13.73
N GLN A 581 23.37 -9.81 13.80
CA GLN A 581 22.99 -10.88 12.88
C GLN A 581 22.81 -10.38 11.43
N ALA A 582 22.29 -9.17 11.24
CA ALA A 582 22.08 -8.57 9.92
C ALA A 582 23.38 -8.06 9.29
N LEU A 583 24.28 -7.52 10.11
CA LEU A 583 25.46 -6.78 9.69
C LEU A 583 26.35 -7.65 8.79
N ASN A 584 26.46 -7.23 7.53
CA ASN A 584 27.26 -7.86 6.49
C ASN A 584 27.02 -9.38 6.35
N SER A 585 25.77 -9.80 6.55
CA SER A 585 25.37 -11.21 6.54
C SER A 585 25.74 -11.90 5.22
N GLU A 586 26.35 -13.09 5.32
CA GLU A 586 26.78 -13.86 4.15
C GLU A 586 25.60 -14.29 3.26
N ARG A 587 24.44 -14.53 3.87
CA ARG A 587 23.19 -14.86 3.16
C ARG A 587 22.72 -13.71 2.28
N THR A 588 22.82 -12.47 2.77
CA THR A 588 22.50 -11.27 1.99
C THR A 588 23.43 -11.15 0.78
N LYS A 589 24.74 -11.38 0.95
CA LYS A 589 25.69 -11.34 -0.17
C LYS A 589 25.41 -12.40 -1.23
N GLN A 590 25.12 -13.63 -0.80
CA GLN A 590 24.74 -14.72 -1.71
C GLN A 590 23.50 -14.36 -2.52
N TYR A 591 22.52 -13.73 -1.86
CA TYR A 591 21.30 -13.30 -2.52
C TYR A 591 21.52 -12.17 -3.52
N ASP A 592 22.30 -11.14 -3.14
CA ASP A 592 22.67 -10.06 -4.05
C ASP A 592 23.44 -10.59 -5.27
N TRP A 593 24.35 -11.56 -5.07
CA TRP A 593 25.04 -12.23 -6.16
C TRP A 593 24.08 -12.96 -7.10
N TYR A 594 23.09 -13.68 -6.56
CA TYR A 594 22.06 -14.34 -7.35
C TYR A 594 21.25 -13.32 -8.17
N GLN A 595 20.85 -12.21 -7.56
CA GLN A 595 20.10 -11.15 -8.21
C GLN A 595 20.93 -10.43 -9.29
N TRP A 596 22.21 -10.22 -9.05
CA TRP A 596 23.14 -9.71 -10.05
C TRP A 596 23.27 -10.65 -11.25
N LYS A 597 23.53 -11.94 -11.00
CA LYS A 597 23.70 -12.93 -12.07
C LYS A 597 22.45 -13.15 -12.90
N THR A 598 21.29 -13.13 -12.26
CA THR A 598 20.03 -13.46 -12.94
C THR A 598 19.36 -12.22 -13.53
N ASN A 599 19.34 -11.10 -12.81
CA ASN A 599 18.56 -9.92 -13.15
C ASN A 599 19.40 -8.68 -13.48
N GLY A 600 20.74 -8.74 -13.35
CA GLY A 600 21.61 -7.59 -13.58
C GLY A 600 21.50 -6.50 -12.49
N ILE A 601 20.93 -6.85 -11.34
CA ILE A 601 20.75 -5.95 -10.20
C ILE A 601 22.11 -5.76 -9.51
N LEU A 602 22.57 -4.52 -9.42
CA LEU A 602 23.88 -4.23 -8.81
C LEU A 602 23.84 -4.50 -7.31
N MET A 603 24.79 -5.31 -6.84
CA MET A 603 25.01 -5.67 -5.43
C MET A 603 25.42 -4.47 -4.60
#